data_AF-A0A359I6N6-F1
#
_entry.id   AF-A0A359I6N6-F1
#
_cell.length_a   1.000
_cell.length_b   1.000
_cell.length_c   1.000
_cell.angle_alpha   90.00
_cell.angle_beta   90.00
_cell.angle_gamma   90.00
#
_symmetry.space_group_name_H-M   'P 1'
#
loop_
_entity.id
_entity.type
_entity.pdbx_description
1 polymer ?
#
loop_
_entity_poly.entity_id
_entity_poly.type
_entity_poly.pdbx_seq_one_letter_code
_entity_poly.pdbx_strand_id
1 'polypeptide(L)'
;MILDYFGLTKEDGDEMTNLGVLFIGTQPQRGNLINSPIMQCIKYDADGEKVQKYLWDDYTMNPIEMIESLWSRVPDWKETNEIADGLYRRNILAYDERVIRELCANSLVHRS
;
A
#
# COMPACT_ATOMS: atom_id res chain seq x y z
N MET A 1 7.12 16.78 -21.63
CA MET A 1 7.84 15.55 -21.23
C MET A 1 6.84 14.58 -20.59
N ILE A 2 7.14 13.29 -20.45
CA ILE A 2 6.20 12.33 -19.85
C ILE A 2 5.84 12.67 -18.39
N LEU A 3 6.78 13.26 -17.65
CA LEU A 3 6.58 13.69 -16.27
C LEU A 3 5.56 14.84 -16.15
N ASP A 4 5.64 15.81 -17.07
CA ASP A 4 4.70 16.93 -17.13
C ASP A 4 3.27 16.45 -17.44
N TYR A 5 3.14 15.46 -18.34
CA TYR A 5 1.84 14.87 -18.70
C TYR A 5 1.12 14.25 -17.48
N PHE A 6 1.88 13.70 -16.53
CA PHE A 6 1.35 13.16 -15.28
C PHE A 6 1.31 14.17 -14.13
N GLY A 7 1.68 15.44 -14.37
CA GLY A 7 1.69 16.50 -13.35
C GLY A 7 2.74 16.28 -12.24
N LEU A 8 3.82 15.54 -12.53
CA LEU A 8 4.87 15.25 -11.54
C LEU A 8 5.89 16.38 -11.41
N THR A 9 5.95 17.26 -12.42
CA THR A 9 6.82 18.42 -12.53
C THR A 9 5.97 19.69 -12.67
N LYS A 10 6.49 20.83 -12.21
CA LYS A 10 5.82 22.13 -12.41
C LYS A 10 5.96 22.57 -13.86
N GLU A 11 4.97 23.29 -14.39
CA GLU A 11 4.87 23.65 -15.82
C GLU A 11 6.08 24.43 -16.36
N ASP A 12 6.76 25.21 -15.51
CA ASP A 12 7.83 26.15 -15.92
C ASP A 12 9.19 25.90 -15.23
N GLY A 13 9.48 24.70 -14.71
CA GLY A 13 10.76 24.48 -14.05
C GLY A 13 11.17 23.03 -13.76
N ASP A 14 12.41 22.88 -13.31
CA ASP A 14 13.05 21.61 -12.96
C ASP A 14 12.62 21.09 -11.56
N GLU A 15 11.53 21.62 -11.00
CA GLU A 15 11.02 21.26 -9.68
C GLU A 15 9.90 20.23 -9.78
N MET A 16 9.94 19.25 -8.87
CA MET A 16 8.84 18.30 -8.70
C MET A 16 7.65 18.93 -7.96
N THR A 17 6.44 18.50 -8.31
CA THR A 17 5.25 18.71 -7.48
C THR A 17 5.29 17.79 -6.26
N ASN A 18 4.40 18.00 -5.28
CA ASN A 18 4.25 17.05 -4.17
C ASN A 18 3.90 15.64 -4.67
N LEU A 19 3.14 15.54 -5.76
CA LEU A 19 2.82 14.27 -6.42
C LEU A 19 4.08 13.64 -7.04
N GLY A 20 4.91 14.44 -7.71
CA GLY A 20 6.22 13.98 -8.20
C GLY A 20 7.12 13.48 -7.07
N VAL A 21 7.27 14.26 -6.00
CA VAL A 21 8.05 13.83 -4.82
C VAL A 21 7.50 12.53 -4.22
N LEU A 22 6.18 12.40 -4.14
CA LEU A 22 5.53 11.22 -3.58
C LEU A 22 5.85 9.94 -4.37
N PHE A 23 5.84 10.00 -5.69
CA PHE A 23 6.03 8.81 -6.54
C PHE A 23 7.48 8.55 -6.94
N ILE A 24 8.26 9.59 -7.23
CA ILE A 24 9.61 9.46 -7.81
C ILE A 24 10.69 10.22 -7.03
N GLY A 25 10.33 10.90 -5.94
CA GLY A 25 11.29 11.56 -5.08
C GLY A 25 12.19 10.58 -4.31
N THR A 26 13.17 11.13 -3.62
CA THR A 26 14.00 10.39 -2.66
C THR A 26 13.29 10.25 -1.32
N GLN A 27 13.75 9.33 -0.47
CA GLN A 27 13.22 9.15 0.90
C GLN A 27 13.21 10.47 1.71
N PRO A 28 14.31 11.27 1.76
CA PRO A 28 14.27 12.56 2.46
C PRO A 28 13.25 13.54 1.89
N GLN A 29 13.08 13.57 0.56
CA GLN A 29 12.07 14.44 -0.07
C GLN A 29 10.65 13.99 0.30
N ARG A 30 10.35 12.69 0.28
CA ARG A 30 9.07 12.16 0.77
C ARG A 30 8.84 12.46 2.24
N GLY A 31 9.86 12.33 3.09
CA GLY A 31 9.75 12.64 4.52
C GLY A 31 9.49 14.11 4.84
N ASN A 32 9.84 15.02 3.92
CA ASN A 32 9.58 16.45 4.04
C ASN A 32 8.19 16.86 3.51
N LEU A 33 7.41 15.95 2.92
CA LEU A 33 6.03 16.24 2.56
C LEU A 33 5.19 16.45 3.83
N ILE A 34 4.43 17.54 3.88
CA ILE A 34 3.54 17.88 5.01
C ILE A 34 2.64 16.70 5.38
N ASN A 35 2.12 15.99 4.37
CA ASN A 35 1.21 14.85 4.53
C ASN A 35 1.76 13.58 3.87
N SER A 36 3.03 13.24 4.12
CA SER A 36 3.57 11.98 3.62
C SER A 36 2.74 10.78 4.13
N PRO A 37 2.39 9.81 3.27
CA PRO A 37 1.56 8.70 3.69
C PRO A 37 2.32 7.78 4.64
N ILE A 38 1.61 7.33 5.67
CA ILE A 38 2.05 6.30 6.59
C ILE A 38 0.99 5.21 6.57
N MET A 39 1.42 3.95 6.55
CA MET A 39 0.52 2.81 6.58
C MET A 39 0.83 1.94 7.81
N GLN A 40 -0.23 1.41 8.41
CA GLN A 40 -0.11 0.37 9.43
C GLN A 40 -1.12 -0.74 9.19
N CYS A 41 -0.69 -1.98 9.43
CA CYS A 41 -1.57 -3.15 9.45
C CYS A 41 -1.52 -3.73 10.87
N ILE A 42 -2.68 -3.88 11.51
CA ILE A 42 -2.78 -4.35 12.89
C ILE A 42 -3.67 -5.58 12.90
N LYS A 43 -3.16 -6.69 13.46
CA LYS A 43 -3.92 -7.91 13.68
C LYS A 43 -4.45 -7.91 15.10
N TYR A 44 -5.73 -8.25 15.23
CA TYR A 44 -6.40 -8.48 16.49
C TYR A 44 -6.77 -9.96 16.60
N ASP A 45 -6.79 -10.51 17.81
CA ASP A 45 -7.33 -11.83 18.08
C ASP A 45 -8.85 -11.80 18.30
N ALA A 46 -9.43 -12.95 18.67
CA ALA A 46 -10.86 -13.11 18.89
C ALA A 46 -11.39 -12.33 20.10
N ASP A 47 -10.52 -12.03 21.08
CA ASP A 47 -10.85 -11.25 22.26
C ASP A 47 -10.68 -9.74 22.00
N GLY A 48 -10.25 -9.36 20.79
CA GLY A 48 -10.03 -7.98 20.38
C GLY A 48 -8.68 -7.42 20.83
N GLU A 49 -7.77 -8.27 21.31
CA GLU A 49 -6.44 -7.87 21.74
C GLU A 49 -5.50 -7.77 20.54
N LYS A 50 -4.65 -6.75 20.56
CA LYS A 50 -3.68 -6.52 19.49
C LYS A 50 -2.56 -7.55 19.58
N VAL A 51 -2.47 -8.43 18.60
CA VAL A 51 -1.45 -9.49 18.55
C VAL A 51 -0.31 -9.21 17.58
N GLN A 52 -0.51 -8.31 16.60
CA GLN A 52 0.55 -7.98 15.65
C GLN A 52 0.41 -6.56 15.07
N LYS A 53 1.54 -5.95 14.70
CA LYS A 53 1.59 -4.68 13.97
C LYS A 53 2.68 -4.69 12.92
N TYR A 54 2.33 -4.22 11.73
CA TYR A 54 3.25 -3.84 10.66
C TYR A 54 3.15 -2.33 10.44
N LEU A 55 4.28 -1.68 10.21
CA LEU A 55 4.39 -0.23 10.09
C LEU A 55 5.29 0.13 8.91
N TRP A 56 4.82 1.10 8.12
CA TRP A 56 5.53 1.74 7.02
C TRP A 56 5.47 3.25 7.22
N ASP A 57 6.47 3.80 7.91
CA ASP A 57 6.55 5.21 8.31
C ASP A 57 7.93 5.84 8.08
N ASP A 58 8.86 5.11 7.46
CA ASP A 58 10.23 5.58 7.20
C ASP A 58 10.40 6.32 5.86
N TYR A 59 9.31 6.47 5.11
CA TYR A 59 9.24 7.15 3.82
C TYR A 59 10.13 6.55 2.71
N THR A 60 10.62 5.32 2.91
CA THR A 60 11.45 4.64 1.91
C THR A 60 10.65 4.29 0.65
N MET A 61 9.36 3.99 0.82
CA MET A 61 8.47 3.51 -0.24
C MET A 61 7.54 4.61 -0.77
N ASN A 62 7.27 4.58 -2.07
CA ASN A 62 6.15 5.30 -2.67
C ASN A 62 4.82 4.55 -2.44
N PRO A 63 3.66 5.16 -2.73
CA PRO A 63 2.35 4.53 -2.47
C PRO A 63 2.14 3.15 -3.12
N ILE A 64 2.68 2.92 -4.31
CA ILE A 64 2.56 1.63 -5.01
C ILE A 64 3.38 0.58 -4.27
N GLU A 65 4.64 0.90 -3.99
CA GLU A 65 5.56 0.02 -3.25
C GLU A 65 5.03 -0.31 -1.84
N MET A 66 4.37 0.64 -1.17
CA MET A 66 3.74 0.40 0.13
C MET A 66 2.64 -0.67 0.05
N ILE A 67 1.79 -0.63 -0.98
CA ILE A 67 0.70 -1.60 -1.17
C ILE A 67 1.27 -2.99 -1.51
N GLU A 68 2.28 -3.05 -2.38
CA GLU A 68 2.99 -4.29 -2.71
C GLU A 68 3.71 -4.87 -1.48
N SER A 69 4.29 -4.01 -0.64
CA SER A 69 4.94 -4.41 0.61
C SER A 69 3.93 -4.96 1.61
N LEU A 70 2.74 -4.37 1.72
CA LEU A 70 1.66 -4.89 2.56
C LEU A 70 1.29 -6.32 2.17
N TRP A 71 1.02 -6.56 0.89
CA TRP A 71 0.66 -7.89 0.38
C TRP A 71 1.80 -8.91 0.59
N SER A 72 3.04 -8.51 0.36
CA SER A 72 4.17 -9.42 0.46
C SER A 72 4.55 -9.75 1.92
N ARG A 73 4.49 -8.77 2.82
CA ARG A 73 5.03 -8.84 4.20
C ARG A 73 4.04 -9.39 5.23
N VAL A 74 2.73 -9.28 4.98
CA VAL A 74 1.70 -9.78 5.92
C VAL A 74 1.23 -11.16 5.45
N PRO A 75 1.66 -12.26 6.10
CA PRO A 75 1.42 -13.62 5.63
C PRO A 75 -0.05 -14.03 5.71
N ASP A 76 -0.81 -13.44 6.63
CA ASP A 76 -2.23 -13.71 6.87
C ASP A 76 -3.10 -13.52 5.62
N TRP A 77 -2.73 -12.57 4.74
CA TRP A 77 -3.46 -12.33 3.49
C TRP A 77 -3.24 -13.44 2.45
N LYS A 78 -2.24 -14.30 2.66
CA LYS A 78 -1.90 -15.43 1.80
C LYS A 78 -2.44 -16.76 2.34
N GLU A 79 -3.19 -16.73 3.44
CA GLU A 79 -3.86 -17.92 3.96
C GLU A 79 -4.84 -18.47 2.92
N THR A 80 -4.91 -19.79 2.80
CA THR A 80 -5.81 -20.45 1.86
C THR A 80 -6.84 -21.27 2.60
N ASN A 81 -8.09 -21.21 2.14
CA ASN A 81 -9.15 -22.10 2.56
C ASN A 81 -9.29 -23.26 1.59
N GLU A 82 -9.47 -24.46 2.13
CA GLU A 82 -9.74 -25.66 1.34
C GLU A 82 -11.25 -25.76 1.10
N ILE A 83 -11.66 -25.81 -0.17
CA ILE A 83 -13.06 -25.97 -0.57
C ILE A 83 -13.20 -27.28 -1.36
N ALA A 84 -14.25 -28.04 -1.04
CA ALA A 84 -14.63 -29.21 -1.82
C ALA A 84 -15.34 -28.78 -3.11
N ASP A 85 -14.79 -29.19 -4.25
CA ASP A 85 -15.36 -29.00 -5.59
C ASP A 85 -15.64 -30.37 -6.20
N GLY A 86 -16.79 -30.95 -5.84
CA GLY A 86 -17.17 -32.32 -6.21
C GLY A 86 -16.21 -33.36 -5.61
N LEU A 87 -15.52 -34.12 -6.47
CA LEU A 87 -14.51 -35.11 -6.06
C LEU A 87 -13.13 -34.50 -5.80
N TYR A 88 -12.93 -33.22 -6.12
CA TYR A 88 -11.64 -32.55 -6.01
C TYR A 88 -11.63 -31.58 -4.84
N ARG A 89 -10.44 -31.30 -4.31
CA ARG A 89 -10.22 -30.23 -3.34
C ARG A 89 -9.42 -29.12 -3.99
N ARG A 90 -9.82 -27.87 -3.75
CA ARG A 90 -9.10 -26.68 -4.23
C ARG A 90 -8.77 -25.79 -3.05
N ASN A 91 -7.54 -25.27 -3.04
CA ASN A 91 -7.12 -24.23 -2.13
C ASN A 91 -7.37 -22.88 -2.79
N ILE A 92 -8.20 -22.05 -2.16
CA ILE A 92 -8.49 -20.68 -2.60
C ILE A 92 -7.96 -19.74 -1.54
N LEU A 93 -7.34 -18.63 -1.94
CA LEU A 93 -6.92 -17.60 -0.99
C LEU A 93 -8.13 -17.11 -0.18
N ALA A 94 -7.94 -16.94 1.12
CA ALA A 94 -8.94 -16.37 2.01
C ALA A 94 -9.27 -14.91 1.63
N TYR A 95 -8.32 -14.22 0.98
CA TYR A 95 -8.44 -12.83 0.55
C TYR A 95 -8.02 -12.68 -0.92
N ASP A 96 -8.80 -11.92 -1.69
CA ASP A 96 -8.44 -11.56 -3.06
C ASP A 96 -7.46 -10.38 -3.05
N GLU A 97 -6.26 -10.60 -3.58
CA GLU A 97 -5.21 -9.57 -3.72
C GLU A 97 -5.74 -8.27 -4.32
N ARG A 98 -6.60 -8.35 -5.33
CA ARG A 98 -7.16 -7.18 -6.00
C ARG A 98 -7.99 -6.36 -5.02
N VAL A 99 -8.83 -7.01 -4.21
CA VAL A 99 -9.68 -6.31 -3.24
C VAL A 99 -8.82 -5.57 -2.23
N ILE A 100 -7.73 -6.18 -1.76
CA ILE A 100 -6.83 -5.58 -0.78
C ILE A 100 -6.11 -4.38 -1.38
N ARG A 101 -5.60 -4.54 -2.60
CA ARG A 101 -4.93 -3.46 -3.34
C ARG A 101 -5.87 -2.27 -3.54
N GLU A 102 -7.10 -2.49 -3.99
CA GLU A 102 -8.07 -1.40 -4.20
C GLU A 102 -8.48 -0.72 -2.87
N LEU A 103 -8.69 -1.49 -1.79
CA LEU A 103 -8.97 -0.92 -0.47
C LEU A 103 -7.84 -0.01 0.02
N CYS A 104 -6.59 -0.45 -0.13
CA CYS A 104 -5.43 0.33 0.27
C CYS A 104 -5.24 1.56 -0.62
N ALA A 105 -5.37 1.42 -1.95
CA ALA A 105 -5.27 2.55 -2.88
C ALA A 105 -6.31 3.62 -2.57
N ASN A 106 -7.57 3.23 -2.39
CA ASN A 106 -8.65 4.15 -2.04
C ASN A 106 -8.39 4.86 -0.70
N SER A 107 -7.91 4.13 0.30
CA SER A 107 -7.59 4.70 1.62
C SER A 107 -6.42 5.69 1.57
N LEU A 108 -5.41 5.43 0.73
CA LEU A 108 -4.28 6.34 0.54
C LEU A 108 -4.67 7.62 -0.20
N VAL A 109 -5.59 7.53 -1.18
CA VAL A 109 -6.05 8.68 -1.97
C VAL A 109 -7.04 9.54 -1.18
N HIS A 110 -7.96 8.94 -0.44
CA HIS A 110 -9.03 9.64 0.29
C HIS A 110 -8.67 9.93 1.75
N ARG A 111 -7.38 10.07 2.06
CA ARG A 111 -6.93 10.40 3.41
C ARG A 111 -7.37 11.83 3.77
N SER A 112 -8.29 11.94 4.72
CA SER A 112 -8.82 13.20 5.27
C SER A 112 -7.87 13.87 6.26
#